data_AF-A0A420Y712-F1
#
_entry.id   AF-A0A420Y712-F1
#
_cell.length_a   1.000
_cell.length_b   1.000
_cell.length_c   1.000
_cell.angle_alpha   90.00
_cell.angle_beta   90.00
_cell.angle_gamma   90.00
#
_symmetry.space_group_name_H-M   'P 1'
#
loop_
_entity.id
_entity.type
_entity.pdbx_description
1 polymer ?
#
loop_
_entity_poly.entity_id
_entity_poly.type
_entity_poly.pdbx_seq_one_letter_code
_entity_poly.pdbx_strand_id
1 'polypeptide(L)'
;MPLIPARKGVAFTVKAGQEVKITNTYGKQVLDFFAFHQNDAREYLSMVHTRTVNRKLVLNKGDKLYNARREPVLTLTEDTTPGTHDMIFAACDAERYRQMGYEGHHENCSDNLH
;
A
#
# COMPACT_ATOMS: atom_id res chain seq x y z
N MET A 1 -5.72 6.92 14.66
CA MET A 1 -5.77 6.73 13.19
C MET A 1 -7.23 6.71 12.77
N PRO A 2 -7.57 7.33 11.64
CA PRO A 2 -8.95 7.39 11.17
C PRO A 2 -9.48 6.02 10.75
N LEU A 3 -10.78 5.79 10.91
CA LEU A 3 -11.48 4.71 10.23
C LEU A 3 -11.59 5.06 8.75
N ILE A 4 -11.17 4.15 7.86
CA ILE A 4 -11.31 4.33 6.41
C ILE A 4 -12.67 3.75 6.01
N PRO A 5 -13.61 4.57 5.47
CA PRO A 5 -14.87 4.04 4.96
C PRO A 5 -14.63 3.05 3.83
N ALA A 6 -15.55 2.09 3.66
CA ALA A 6 -15.48 1.16 2.55
C ALA A 6 -15.40 1.91 1.21
N ARG A 7 -14.52 1.44 0.32
CA ARG A 7 -14.33 1.98 -1.05
C ARG A 7 -13.73 3.40 -1.09
N LYS A 8 -13.18 3.91 0.02
CA LYS A 8 -12.53 5.24 0.11
C LYS A 8 -11.05 5.14 0.49
N GLY A 9 -10.31 6.22 0.24
CA GLY A 9 -8.93 6.43 0.69
C GLY A 9 -8.82 7.43 1.84
N VAL A 10 -7.67 7.43 2.52
CA VAL A 10 -7.28 8.47 3.47
C VAL A 10 -5.77 8.71 3.39
N ALA A 11 -5.35 9.94 3.64
CA ALA A 11 -3.95 10.31 3.80
C ALA A 11 -3.72 10.96 5.16
N PHE A 12 -2.57 10.69 5.76
CA PHE A 12 -2.11 11.33 6.99
C PHE A 12 -0.59 11.34 7.04
N THR A 13 -0.02 12.30 7.77
CA THR A 13 1.43 12.43 7.92
C THR A 13 1.95 11.54 9.04
N VAL A 14 3.10 10.92 8.80
CA VAL A 14 3.84 10.10 9.76
C VAL A 14 5.26 10.63 9.84
N LYS A 15 5.73 10.94 11.06
CA LYS A 15 7.10 11.38 11.29
C LYS A 15 8.02 10.17 11.46
N ALA A 16 9.31 10.36 11.17
CA ALA A 16 10.33 9.34 11.43
C ALA A 16 10.27 8.86 12.89
N GLY A 17 10.33 7.54 13.07
CA GLY A 17 10.22 6.88 14.38
C GLY A 17 8.79 6.66 14.88
N GLN A 18 7.76 7.17 14.19
CA GLN A 18 6.37 6.82 14.49
C GLN A 18 5.96 5.53 13.80
N GLU A 19 4.94 4.88 14.35
CA GLU A 19 4.37 3.65 13.83
C GLU A 19 2.98 3.88 13.24
N VAL A 20 2.67 3.12 12.20
CA VAL A 20 1.33 3.03 11.62
C VAL A 20 0.83 1.61 11.82
N LYS A 21 -0.31 1.47 12.51
CA LYS A 21 -0.97 0.18 12.69
C LYS A 21 -2.22 0.10 11.81
N ILE A 22 -2.21 -0.86 10.89
CA ILE A 22 -3.35 -1.15 10.04
C ILE A 22 -4.13 -2.31 10.65
N THR A 23 -5.43 -2.12 10.87
CA THR A 23 -6.30 -3.15 11.45
C THR A 23 -7.39 -3.50 10.44
N ASN A 24 -7.45 -4.78 10.05
CA ASN A 24 -8.53 -5.30 9.22
C ASN A 24 -9.76 -5.59 10.09
N THR A 25 -10.67 -4.61 10.22
CA THR A 25 -11.78 -4.63 11.19
C THR A 25 -12.71 -5.84 11.07
N TYR A 26 -12.93 -6.33 9.85
CA TYR A 26 -13.85 -7.45 9.56
C TYR A 26 -13.13 -8.69 9.01
N GLY A 27 -11.79 -8.68 8.97
CA GLY A 27 -10.93 -9.83 8.68
C GLY A 27 -10.77 -10.22 7.21
N LYS A 28 -11.55 -9.66 6.26
CA LYS A 28 -11.51 -10.05 4.83
C LYS A 28 -11.20 -8.90 3.87
N GLN A 29 -11.02 -7.69 4.38
CA GLN A 29 -10.79 -6.51 3.54
C GLN A 29 -9.33 -6.45 3.07
N VAL A 30 -9.10 -6.19 1.78
CA VAL A 30 -7.78 -5.81 1.26
C VAL A 30 -7.65 -4.28 1.24
N LEU A 31 -6.42 -3.77 1.20
CA LEU A 31 -6.16 -2.36 1.01
C LEU A 31 -4.92 -2.19 0.14
N ASP A 32 -4.89 -1.09 -0.61
CA ASP A 32 -3.68 -0.63 -1.28
C ASP A 32 -2.98 0.38 -0.37
N PHE A 33 -1.68 0.18 -0.17
CA PHE A 33 -0.87 1.00 0.73
C PHE A 33 0.16 1.80 -0.07
N PHE A 34 0.18 3.11 0.16
CA PHE A 34 1.13 4.02 -0.45
C PHE A 34 1.80 4.86 0.63
N ALA A 35 3.06 5.22 0.38
CA ALA A 35 3.79 6.17 1.21
C ALA A 35 4.65 7.07 0.32
N PHE A 36 4.67 8.35 0.65
CA PHE A 36 5.37 9.39 -0.08
C PHE A 36 6.21 10.21 0.88
N HIS A 37 7.34 10.72 0.42
CA HIS A 37 8.10 11.71 1.17
C HIS A 37 7.29 13.00 1.25
N GLN A 38 7.16 13.56 2.46
CA GLN A 38 6.26 14.68 2.74
C GLN A 38 6.53 15.91 1.86
N ASN A 39 7.80 16.14 1.49
CA ASN A 39 8.22 17.31 0.71
C ASN A 39 8.59 16.99 -0.75
N ASP A 40 8.48 15.72 -1.18
CA ASP A 40 8.73 15.33 -2.57
C ASP A 40 7.90 14.10 -2.94
N ALA A 41 6.76 14.32 -3.59
CA ALA A 41 5.88 13.22 -4.02
C ALA A 41 6.53 12.28 -5.07
N ARG A 42 7.64 12.70 -5.70
CA ARG A 42 8.41 11.83 -6.61
C ARG A 42 9.27 10.83 -5.85
N GLU A 43 9.45 11.02 -4.56
CA GLU A 43 10.02 10.01 -3.67
C GLU A 43 8.89 9.25 -2.99
N TYR A 44 8.65 8.04 -3.47
CA TYR A 44 7.58 7.19 -3.02
C TYR A 44 8.09 5.79 -2.70
N LEU A 45 7.35 5.10 -1.84
CA LEU A 45 7.53 3.70 -1.55
C LEU A 45 7.36 2.88 -2.83
N SER A 46 8.35 2.05 -3.17
CA SER A 46 8.39 1.33 -4.45
C SER A 46 8.46 -0.18 -4.24
N MET A 47 7.38 -0.88 -4.59
CA MET A 47 7.29 -2.33 -4.45
C MET A 47 8.24 -3.09 -5.38
N VAL A 48 8.48 -2.55 -6.59
CA VAL A 48 9.43 -3.16 -7.53
C VAL A 48 10.86 -3.14 -6.99
N HIS A 49 11.27 -2.05 -6.33
CA HIS A 49 12.58 -1.95 -5.70
C HIS A 49 12.63 -2.78 -4.42
N THR A 50 11.55 -2.78 -3.63
CA THR A 50 11.44 -3.56 -2.39
C THR A 50 11.63 -5.05 -2.64
N ARG A 51 10.91 -5.65 -3.59
CA ARG A 51 11.07 -7.08 -3.91
C ARG A 51 12.45 -7.41 -4.49
N THR A 52 13.06 -6.50 -5.25
CA THR A 52 14.40 -6.68 -5.80
C THR A 52 15.48 -6.64 -4.70
N VAL A 53 15.39 -5.69 -3.77
CA VAL A 53 16.36 -5.56 -2.67
C VAL A 53 16.20 -6.72 -1.68
N ASN A 54 14.96 -7.04 -1.29
CA ASN A 54 14.69 -8.13 -0.36
C ASN A 54 14.81 -9.53 -1.00
N ARG A 55 14.90 -9.60 -2.33
CA ARG A 55 14.96 -10.84 -3.14
C ARG A 55 13.81 -11.81 -2.83
N LYS A 56 12.59 -11.27 -2.68
CA LYS A 56 11.39 -12.05 -2.38
C LYS A 56 10.12 -11.35 -2.79
N LEU A 57 9.07 -12.14 -3.00
CA LEU A 57 7.75 -11.66 -3.44
C LEU A 57 6.79 -11.36 -2.29
N VAL A 58 7.12 -11.80 -1.08
CA VAL A 58 6.26 -11.68 0.10
C VAL A 58 7.04 -11.02 1.24
N LEU A 59 6.40 -10.09 1.94
CA LEU A 59 6.96 -9.40 3.09
C LEU A 59 6.87 -10.27 4.35
N ASN A 60 7.90 -10.19 5.19
CA ASN A 60 7.97 -10.79 6.51
C ASN A 60 8.22 -9.71 7.56
N LYS A 61 7.87 -10.00 8.82
CA LYS A 61 8.30 -9.20 9.96
C LYS A 61 9.82 -8.96 9.93
N GLY A 62 10.21 -7.70 10.12
CA GLY A 62 11.59 -7.23 10.10
C GLY A 62 12.05 -6.70 8.74
N ASP A 63 11.28 -6.91 7.67
CA ASP A 63 11.65 -6.39 6.36
C ASP A 63 11.57 -4.88 6.29
N LYS A 64 12.53 -4.32 5.55
CA LYS A 64 12.48 -2.93 5.11
C LYS A 64 11.75 -2.85 3.78
N LEU A 65 11.04 -1.75 3.61
CA LEU A 65 10.40 -1.37 2.36
C LEU A 65 11.12 -0.12 1.82
N TYR A 66 11.33 -0.05 0.52
CA TYR A 66 12.31 0.87 -0.09
C TYR A 66 11.67 1.82 -1.10
N ASN A 67 12.24 3.02 -1.24
CA ASN A 67 11.90 3.95 -2.31
C ASN A 67 12.59 3.55 -3.64
N ALA A 68 12.35 4.34 -4.70
CA ALA A 68 12.99 4.14 -6.00
C ALA A 68 14.53 4.32 -6.01
N ARG A 69 15.08 5.01 -5.00
CA ARG A 69 16.53 5.16 -4.80
C ARG A 69 17.15 4.04 -3.96
N ARG A 70 16.35 3.02 -3.59
CA ARG A 70 16.74 1.88 -2.75
C ARG A 70 17.12 2.29 -1.32
N GLU A 71 16.58 3.40 -0.84
CA GLU A 71 16.70 3.84 0.54
C GLU A 71 15.51 3.29 1.35
N PRO A 72 15.71 2.82 2.59
CA PRO A 72 14.64 2.28 3.41
C PRO A 72 13.70 3.40 3.88
N VAL A 73 12.40 3.21 3.69
CA VAL A 73 11.33 4.17 4.03
C VAL A 73 10.52 3.69 5.23
N LEU A 74 10.17 2.40 5.25
CA LEU A 74 9.37 1.77 6.30
C LEU A 74 10.00 0.43 6.70
N THR A 75 9.62 -0.09 7.86
CA THR A 75 9.93 -1.44 8.31
C THR A 75 8.65 -2.12 8.76
N LEU A 76 8.38 -3.34 8.31
CA LEU A 76 7.26 -4.14 8.78
C LEU A 76 7.60 -4.70 10.16
N THR A 77 7.15 -4.04 11.22
CA THR A 77 7.53 -4.38 12.61
C THR A 77 6.70 -5.53 13.20
N GLU A 78 5.46 -5.67 12.75
CA GLU A 78 4.53 -6.71 13.21
C GLU A 78 3.59 -7.11 12.08
N ASP A 79 3.24 -8.41 12.05
CA ASP A 79 2.18 -8.95 11.20
C ASP A 79 1.50 -10.09 11.97
N THR A 80 0.21 -9.94 12.23
CA THR A 80 -0.60 -10.93 12.97
C THR A 80 -1.34 -11.88 12.03
N THR A 81 -1.09 -11.79 10.72
CA THR A 81 -1.70 -12.62 9.67
C THR A 81 -0.73 -13.73 9.24
N PRO A 82 -1.15 -14.68 8.38
CA PRO A 82 -0.24 -15.65 7.78
C PRO A 82 0.85 -15.05 6.86
N GLY A 83 0.91 -13.73 6.66
CA GLY A 83 1.99 -13.06 5.93
C GLY A 83 1.78 -12.92 4.43
N THR A 84 0.55 -13.07 3.91
CA THR A 84 0.30 -12.97 2.47
C THR A 84 -0.05 -11.54 2.06
N HIS A 85 0.98 -10.74 1.76
CA HIS A 85 0.83 -9.37 1.23
C HIS A 85 1.41 -9.28 -0.17
N ASP A 86 0.61 -8.80 -1.12
CA ASP A 86 1.03 -8.68 -2.51
C ASP A 86 1.91 -7.45 -2.76
N MET A 87 2.85 -7.59 -3.70
CA MET A 87 3.76 -6.52 -4.15
C MET A 87 3.86 -6.46 -5.69
N ILE A 88 2.92 -7.08 -6.40
CA ILE A 88 3.03 -7.36 -7.84
C ILE A 88 1.92 -6.69 -8.61
N PHE A 89 0.68 -6.80 -8.15
CA PHE A 89 -0.47 -6.31 -8.87
C PHE A 89 -0.63 -4.80 -8.69
N ALA A 90 -1.08 -4.15 -9.76
CA ALA A 90 -1.43 -2.75 -9.72
C ALA A 90 -2.70 -2.54 -8.88
N ALA A 91 -2.82 -1.34 -8.32
CA ALA A 91 -4.07 -0.87 -7.76
C ALA A 91 -5.21 -0.98 -8.79
N CYS A 92 -6.42 -1.29 -8.34
CA CYS A 92 -7.55 -1.30 -9.28
C CYS A 92 -7.84 0.12 -9.78
N ASP A 93 -8.28 0.20 -11.04
CA ASP A 93 -8.59 1.44 -11.75
C ASP A 93 -9.87 1.27 -12.59
N ALA A 94 -10.34 2.36 -13.20
CA ALA A 94 -11.53 2.34 -14.03
C ALA A 94 -11.43 1.39 -15.25
N GLU A 95 -10.23 1.20 -15.81
CA GLU A 95 -10.01 0.27 -16.93
C GLU A 95 -10.18 -1.18 -16.47
N ARG A 96 -9.69 -1.51 -15.28
CA ARG A 96 -9.83 -2.83 -14.67
C ARG A 96 -11.28 -3.22 -14.52
N TYR A 97 -12.14 -2.29 -14.08
CA TYR A 97 -13.58 -2.55 -13.98
C TYR A 97 -14.26 -2.66 -15.35
N ARG A 98 -13.85 -1.86 -16.34
CA ARG A 98 -14.35 -1.99 -17.72
C ARG A 98 -13.97 -3.32 -18.37
N GLN A 99 -12.75 -3.83 -18.13
CA GLN A 99 -12.34 -5.16 -18.58
C GLN A 99 -13.19 -6.29 -17.98
N MET A 100 -13.78 -6.06 -16.79
CA MET A 100 -14.70 -6.99 -16.14
C MET A 100 -16.16 -6.77 -16.55
N GLY A 101 -16.43 -5.91 -17.54
CA GLY A 101 -17.77 -5.66 -18.08
C GLY A 101 -18.61 -4.69 -17.27
N TYR A 102 -18.02 -3.93 -16.34
CA TYR A 102 -18.76 -2.92 -15.59
C TYR A 102 -19.00 -1.67 -16.45
N GLU A 103 -20.26 -1.22 -16.51
CA GLU A 103 -20.65 0.01 -17.18
C GLU A 103 -20.81 1.15 -16.17
N GLY A 104 -20.28 2.33 -16.50
CA GLY A 104 -20.32 3.52 -15.63
C GLY A 104 -19.14 3.63 -14.67
N HIS A 105 -19.27 4.51 -13.67
CA HIS A 105 -18.21 4.78 -12.70
C HIS A 105 -18.20 3.72 -11.60
N HIS A 106 -17.04 3.13 -11.34
CA HIS A 106 -16.80 2.24 -10.21
C HIS A 106 -15.67 2.80 -9.35
N GLU A 107 -15.93 3.00 -8.07
CA GLU A 107 -14.90 3.42 -7.09
C GLU A 107 -13.73 2.45 -7.11
N ASN A 108 -12.51 2.97 -7.13
CA ASN A 108 -11.31 2.19 -7.35
C ASN A 108 -10.14 2.80 -6.56
N CYS A 109 -9.10 1.99 -6.31
CA CYS A 109 -7.98 2.39 -5.47
C CYS A 109 -7.12 3.47 -6.10
N SER A 110 -6.98 3.47 -7.42
CA SER A 110 -6.25 4.52 -8.14
C SER A 110 -6.92 5.88 -7.97
N ASP A 111 -8.25 5.97 -8.16
CA ASP A 111 -8.99 7.21 -7.93
C ASP A 111 -8.99 7.61 -6.45
N ASN A 112 -9.01 6.65 -5.52
CA ASN A 112 -8.93 6.93 -4.08
C ASN A 112 -7.57 7.48 -3.63
N LEU A 113 -6.51 7.29 -4.42
CA LEU A 113 -5.19 7.82 -4.17
C LEU A 113 -5.05 9.29 -4.63
N HIS A 114 -5.79 9.68 -5.67
CA HIS A 114 -5.70 10.99 -6.34
C HIS A 114 -6.71 12.01 -5.82
#